data_AF-A0AAW0C9S7-F1
#
_entry.id   AF-A0AAW0C9S7-F1
#
_cell.length_a   1.000
_cell.length_b   1.000
_cell.length_c   1.000
_cell.angle_alpha   90.00
_cell.angle_beta   90.00
_cell.angle_gamma   90.00
#
_symmetry.space_group_name_H-M   'P 1'
#
loop_
_entity.id
_entity.type
_entity.pdbx_description
1 polymer ?
#
loop_
_entity_poly.entity_id
_entity_poly.type
_entity_poly.pdbx_seq_one_letter_code
_entity_poly.pdbx_strand_id
1 'polypeptide(L)'
;MPLVSQSDPGPENFGLANGHTILRHWHDPSLIDTLQHRWMNEKKNVMPEISWSQLRRRFTPGFEDILDLGVSNGWYDPDILLQALVFRWVFIPWLQRELDAYRDRVNNTAKRADRNKVLPHGVPNHMYEAPEDYGVLDFKIKVDPAAVSYVRNLYAPPDHEVFELVPKDFAELANHFYEEIGSPAIGRSNVWEVYNQLLGRFEHLDNLHRIPADIDDCWGYALTIAREDHADDIALLPNLTPLANGLDAVREDGSFYLGGVNNGLGLDETQSSQLDEMMNTDEPLPPGLIDLEEGDQLMVVFSDEEDDSGEDD
;
A
#
# COMPACT_ATOMS: atom_id res chain seq x y z
N MET A 1 -10.27 -0.10 -9.06
CA MET A 1 -8.91 -0.55 -9.42
C MET A 1 -8.21 0.55 -10.22
N PRO A 2 -6.88 0.74 -10.08
CA PRO A 2 -6.12 1.71 -10.90
C PRO A 2 -6.18 1.39 -12.40
N LEU A 3 -5.91 2.37 -13.25
CA LEU A 3 -5.86 2.15 -14.71
C LEU A 3 -4.64 1.31 -15.10
N VAL A 4 -3.47 1.63 -14.54
CA VAL A 4 -2.18 1.00 -14.81
C VAL A 4 -1.47 0.76 -13.48
N SER A 5 -0.84 -0.40 -13.33
CA SER A 5 0.05 -0.69 -12.19
C SER A 5 1.50 -0.45 -12.57
N GLN A 6 2.35 -0.18 -11.58
CA GLN A 6 3.77 0.12 -11.79
C GLN A 6 4.60 -0.57 -10.71
N SER A 7 5.75 -1.11 -11.10
CA SER A 7 6.72 -1.70 -10.15
C SER A 7 8.13 -1.65 -10.75
N ASP A 8 9.12 -1.97 -9.93
CA ASP A 8 10.47 -2.26 -10.38
C ASP A 8 10.51 -3.54 -11.24
N PRO A 9 11.50 -3.68 -12.14
CA PRO A 9 11.64 -4.89 -12.94
C PRO A 9 12.04 -6.07 -12.06
N GLY A 10 11.27 -7.16 -12.14
CA GLY A 10 11.60 -8.40 -11.45
C GLY A 10 10.52 -9.47 -11.64
N PRO A 11 10.90 -10.76 -11.69
CA PRO A 11 9.95 -11.86 -11.85
C PRO A 11 8.93 -11.95 -10.70
N GLU A 12 9.28 -11.50 -9.50
CA GLU A 12 8.40 -11.44 -8.33
C GLU A 12 7.13 -10.58 -8.57
N ASN A 13 7.22 -9.62 -9.48
CA ASN A 13 6.13 -8.71 -9.82
C ASN A 13 5.24 -9.23 -10.97
N PHE A 14 5.57 -10.37 -11.59
CA PHE A 14 4.82 -10.90 -12.74
C PHE A 14 3.40 -11.32 -12.36
N GLY A 15 3.19 -11.86 -11.16
CA GLY A 15 1.85 -12.17 -10.65
C GLY A 15 0.95 -10.93 -10.56
N LEU A 16 1.49 -9.82 -10.04
CA LEU A 16 0.78 -8.54 -9.97
C LEU A 16 0.49 -7.97 -11.36
N ALA A 17 1.49 -7.97 -12.24
CA ALA A 17 1.36 -7.46 -13.61
C ALA A 17 0.32 -8.25 -14.42
N ASN A 18 0.37 -9.58 -14.35
CA ASN A 18 -0.56 -10.47 -15.02
C ASN A 18 -1.98 -10.33 -14.45
N GLY A 19 -2.11 -10.36 -13.13
CA GLY A 19 -3.40 -10.23 -12.45
C GLY A 19 -4.10 -8.92 -12.78
N HIS A 20 -3.37 -7.80 -12.71
CA HIS A 20 -3.90 -6.49 -13.09
C HIS A 20 -4.30 -6.43 -14.57
N THR A 21 -3.49 -7.01 -15.46
CA THR A 21 -3.78 -7.07 -16.90
C THR A 21 -5.06 -7.84 -17.19
N ILE A 22 -5.24 -9.01 -16.59
CA ILE A 22 -6.46 -9.81 -16.76
C ILE A 22 -7.69 -9.03 -16.26
N LEU A 23 -7.62 -8.41 -15.08
CA LEU A 23 -8.73 -7.61 -14.57
C LEU A 23 -9.07 -6.46 -15.53
N ARG A 24 -8.07 -5.78 -16.10
CA ARG A 24 -8.30 -4.70 -17.07
C ARG A 24 -8.92 -5.21 -18.36
N HIS A 25 -8.42 -6.31 -18.93
CA HIS A 25 -8.99 -6.93 -20.15
C HIS A 25 -10.43 -7.41 -19.93
N TRP A 26 -10.74 -7.92 -18.74
CA TRP A 26 -12.09 -8.35 -18.38
C TRP A 26 -13.09 -7.19 -18.43
N HIS A 27 -12.69 -6.03 -17.91
CA HIS A 27 -13.53 -4.85 -17.82
C HIS A 27 -13.50 -3.96 -19.06
N ASP A 28 -12.47 -4.10 -19.89
CA ASP A 28 -12.30 -3.36 -21.12
C ASP A 28 -11.65 -4.26 -22.18
N PRO A 29 -12.46 -4.98 -22.99
CA PRO A 29 -11.96 -5.86 -24.03
C PRO A 29 -11.17 -5.15 -25.13
N SER A 30 -11.25 -3.82 -25.24
CA SER A 30 -10.46 -3.05 -26.23
C SER A 30 -8.97 -3.06 -25.92
N LEU A 31 -8.58 -3.42 -24.69
CA LEU A 31 -7.21 -3.52 -24.22
C LEU A 31 -6.52 -4.84 -24.59
N ILE A 32 -7.18 -5.69 -25.39
CA ILE A 32 -6.60 -6.96 -25.84
C ILE A 32 -5.20 -6.76 -26.43
N ASP A 33 -4.32 -7.74 -26.21
CA ASP A 33 -2.91 -7.73 -26.63
C ASP A 33 -2.02 -6.64 -25.99
N THR A 34 -2.49 -5.93 -24.95
CA THR A 34 -1.68 -4.94 -24.22
C THR A 34 -1.41 -5.33 -22.76
N LEU A 35 -0.20 -5.08 -22.28
CA LEU A 35 0.20 -5.28 -20.88
C LEU A 35 -0.17 -4.04 -20.04
N GLN A 36 -1.03 -4.20 -19.04
CA GLN A 36 -1.52 -3.07 -18.22
C GLN A 36 -0.63 -2.80 -17.00
N HIS A 37 0.67 -2.99 -17.18
CA HIS A 37 1.69 -2.82 -16.15
C HIS A 37 2.90 -2.06 -16.74
N ARG A 38 3.57 -1.27 -15.91
CA ARG A 38 4.81 -0.59 -16.29
C ARG A 38 5.95 -0.94 -15.37
N TRP A 39 7.03 -1.39 -15.99
CA TRP A 39 8.32 -1.60 -15.36
C TRP A 39 9.07 -0.26 -15.26
N MET A 40 9.38 0.16 -14.04
CA MET A 40 10.09 1.40 -13.75
C MET A 40 11.56 1.10 -13.48
N ASN A 41 12.41 1.35 -14.48
CA ASN A 41 13.86 1.30 -14.30
C ASN A 41 14.34 2.45 -13.39
N GLU A 42 15.49 2.25 -12.74
CA GLU A 42 16.17 3.10 -11.75
C GLU A 42 15.70 4.57 -11.64
N LYS A 43 15.43 5.02 -10.40
CA LYS A 43 15.05 6.40 -10.01
C LYS A 43 13.68 6.90 -10.46
N LYS A 44 12.85 6.07 -11.09
CA LYS A 44 11.48 6.44 -11.51
C LYS A 44 10.39 6.02 -10.54
N ASN A 45 10.70 5.27 -9.48
CA ASN A 45 9.74 4.80 -8.47
C ASN A 45 9.58 5.75 -7.27
N VAL A 46 9.68 7.06 -7.50
CA VAL A 46 9.82 8.08 -6.44
C VAL A 46 8.61 8.10 -5.49
N MET A 47 7.39 7.91 -5.99
CA MET A 47 6.17 8.03 -5.18
C MET A 47 5.99 6.88 -4.19
N PRO A 48 6.12 5.59 -4.60
CA PRO A 48 6.22 4.48 -3.66
C PRO A 48 7.39 4.62 -2.70
N GLU A 49 8.59 5.00 -3.17
CA GLU A 49 9.77 5.21 -2.31
C GLU A 49 9.54 6.28 -1.23
N ILE A 50 8.90 7.41 -1.56
CA ILE A 50 8.51 8.43 -0.58
C ILE A 50 7.57 7.84 0.46
N SER A 51 6.59 7.03 0.04
CA SER A 51 5.62 6.41 0.94
C SER A 51 6.31 5.43 1.90
N TRP A 52 7.20 4.58 1.40
CA TRP A 52 8.05 3.70 2.20
C TRP A 52 8.96 4.46 3.16
N SER A 53 9.54 5.58 2.71
CA SER A 53 10.33 6.45 3.59
C SER A 53 9.50 7.05 4.72
N GLN A 54 8.23 7.39 4.50
CA GLN A 54 7.35 7.89 5.57
C GLN A 54 6.98 6.81 6.57
N LEU A 55 6.73 5.58 6.10
CA LEU A 55 6.52 4.43 6.98
C LEU A 55 7.77 4.22 7.86
N ARG A 56 8.95 4.13 7.24
CA ARG A 56 10.24 3.93 7.94
C ARG A 56 10.52 5.01 8.99
N ARG A 57 10.17 6.27 8.73
CA ARG A 57 10.45 7.37 9.68
C ARG A 57 9.42 7.51 10.79
N ARG A 58 8.16 7.12 10.56
CA ARG A 58 7.04 7.42 11.47
C ARG A 58 6.44 6.21 12.17
N PHE A 59 6.59 5.03 11.59
CA PHE A 59 6.08 3.78 12.15
C PHE A 59 7.23 2.99 12.78
N THR A 60 8.24 2.68 11.99
CA THR A 60 9.27 1.68 12.30
C THR A 60 10.06 1.89 13.59
N PRO A 61 10.56 3.09 13.96
CA PRO A 61 11.53 3.22 15.06
C PRO A 61 11.00 2.70 16.41
N GLY A 62 9.74 3.00 16.74
CA GLY A 62 9.14 2.55 17.99
C GLY A 62 8.85 1.05 18.06
N PHE A 63 8.81 0.35 16.91
CA PHE A 63 8.70 -1.11 16.88
C PHE A 63 10.07 -1.78 16.87
N GLU A 64 11.05 -1.21 16.17
CA GLU A 64 12.45 -1.65 16.26
C GLU A 64 12.94 -1.59 17.70
N ASP A 65 12.68 -0.50 18.43
CA ASP A 65 13.03 -0.39 19.86
C ASP A 65 12.41 -1.53 20.71
N ILE A 66 11.17 -1.91 20.41
CA ILE A 66 10.48 -3.02 21.10
C ILE A 66 11.12 -4.35 20.73
N LEU A 67 11.43 -4.58 19.45
CA LEU A 67 12.05 -5.82 18.98
C LEU A 67 13.47 -5.99 19.54
N ASP A 68 14.26 -4.92 19.50
CA ASP A 68 15.63 -4.87 20.02
C ASP A 68 15.69 -5.15 21.52
N LEU A 69 14.64 -4.79 22.27
CA LEU A 69 14.55 -5.13 23.69
C LEU A 69 14.58 -6.64 23.91
N GLY A 70 13.84 -7.43 23.12
CA GLY A 70 13.80 -8.89 23.30
C GLY A 70 15.11 -9.57 22.91
N VAL A 71 15.75 -9.08 21.84
CA VAL A 71 17.08 -9.56 21.41
C VAL A 71 18.14 -9.22 22.47
N SER A 72 18.16 -7.98 22.95
CA SER A 72 19.15 -7.51 23.92
C SER A 72 19.03 -8.20 25.29
N ASN A 73 17.83 -8.62 25.68
CA ASN A 73 17.61 -9.39 26.90
C ASN A 73 17.77 -10.91 26.70
N GLY A 74 18.04 -11.38 25.48
CA GLY A 74 18.20 -12.80 25.17
C GLY A 74 16.90 -13.62 25.26
N TRP A 75 15.74 -12.99 25.06
CA TRP A 75 14.43 -13.68 25.04
C TRP A 75 14.12 -14.33 23.69
N TYR A 76 14.78 -13.85 22.64
CA TYR A 76 14.54 -14.27 21.27
C TYR A 76 15.84 -14.50 20.53
N ASP A 77 15.98 -15.70 19.98
CA ASP A 77 16.99 -16.13 19.05
C ASP A 77 16.30 -16.73 17.82
N PRO A 78 16.44 -16.12 16.63
CA PRO A 78 15.82 -16.62 15.41
C PRO A 78 16.36 -17.99 14.97
N ASP A 79 17.50 -18.44 15.47
CA ASP A 79 18.07 -19.74 15.14
C ASP A 79 17.46 -20.88 15.98
N ILE A 80 16.72 -20.54 17.05
CA ILE A 80 15.99 -21.52 17.87
C ILE A 80 14.57 -21.68 17.33
N LEU A 81 14.23 -22.89 16.88
CA LEU A 81 12.97 -23.23 16.21
C LEU A 81 11.73 -22.76 16.98
N LEU A 82 11.60 -23.19 18.24
CA LEU A 82 10.44 -22.83 19.07
C LEU A 82 10.32 -21.33 19.27
N GLN A 83 11.43 -20.63 19.51
CA GLN A 83 11.44 -19.18 19.68
C GLN A 83 11.01 -18.48 18.39
N ALA A 84 11.50 -18.92 17.23
CA ALA A 84 11.09 -18.41 15.92
C ALA A 84 9.59 -18.61 15.66
N LEU A 85 9.04 -19.79 15.94
CA LEU A 85 7.62 -20.08 15.71
C LEU A 85 6.70 -19.30 16.65
N VAL A 86 7.01 -19.28 17.96
CA VAL A 86 6.24 -18.49 18.94
C VAL A 86 6.31 -17.01 18.58
N PHE A 87 7.48 -16.51 18.17
CA PHE A 87 7.65 -15.13 17.74
C PHE A 87 6.75 -14.82 16.53
N ARG A 88 6.79 -15.64 15.48
CA ARG A 88 5.95 -15.45 14.28
C ARG A 88 4.46 -15.44 14.63
N TRP A 89 4.03 -16.36 15.48
CA TRP A 89 2.63 -16.48 15.89
C TRP A 89 2.14 -15.28 16.72
N VAL A 90 3.00 -14.71 17.59
CA VAL A 90 2.65 -13.56 18.44
C VAL A 90 2.85 -12.21 17.72
N PHE A 91 4.06 -11.98 17.18
CA PHE A 91 4.47 -10.67 16.70
C PHE A 91 3.92 -10.32 15.34
N ILE A 92 3.83 -11.26 14.38
CA ILE A 92 3.39 -10.92 13.02
C ILE A 92 1.92 -10.45 13.02
N PRO A 93 0.95 -11.15 13.63
CA PRO A 93 -0.43 -10.65 13.69
C PRO A 93 -0.55 -9.32 14.43
N TRP A 94 0.23 -9.12 15.49
CA TRP A 94 0.26 -7.86 16.23
C TRP A 94 0.79 -6.71 15.36
N LEU A 95 1.93 -6.89 14.69
CA LEU A 95 2.52 -5.90 13.79
C LEU A 95 1.60 -5.61 12.60
N GLN A 96 0.97 -6.64 12.03
CA GLN A 96 -0.03 -6.48 10.96
C GLN A 96 -1.17 -5.56 11.41
N ARG A 97 -1.73 -5.78 12.61
CA ARG A 97 -2.78 -4.93 13.16
C ARG A 97 -2.33 -3.47 13.37
N GLU A 98 -1.08 -3.27 13.81
CA GLU A 98 -0.53 -1.92 13.96
C GLU A 98 -0.29 -1.24 12.60
N LEU A 99 0.12 -2.00 11.58
CA LEU A 99 0.24 -1.53 10.19
C LEU A 99 -1.13 -1.17 9.60
N ASP A 100 -2.16 -1.97 9.87
CA ASP A 100 -3.53 -1.67 9.47
C ASP A 100 -4.01 -0.36 10.13
N ALA A 101 -3.77 -0.18 11.44
CA ALA A 101 -4.08 1.07 12.12
C ALA A 101 -3.29 2.26 11.56
N TYR A 102 -2.02 2.06 11.18
CA TYR A 102 -1.21 3.08 10.51
C TYR A 102 -1.81 3.45 9.15
N ARG A 103 -2.16 2.47 8.32
CA ARG A 103 -2.81 2.65 7.01
C ARG A 103 -4.10 3.45 7.19
N ASP A 104 -4.95 3.04 8.11
CA ASP A 104 -6.24 3.68 8.34
C ASP A 104 -6.06 5.13 8.78
N ARG A 105 -5.13 5.40 9.69
CA ARG A 105 -4.79 6.79 10.06
C ARG A 105 -4.30 7.59 8.86
N VAL A 106 -3.39 7.03 8.06
CA VAL A 106 -2.82 7.73 6.90
C VAL A 106 -3.90 8.04 5.86
N ASN A 107 -4.82 7.12 5.60
CA ASN A 107 -5.86 7.28 4.60
C ASN A 107 -7.06 8.13 5.05
N ASN A 108 -7.25 8.28 6.38
CA ASN A 108 -8.31 9.11 6.97
C ASN A 108 -7.82 10.46 7.52
N THR A 109 -6.54 10.79 7.39
CA THR A 109 -6.01 12.11 7.81
C THR A 109 -5.77 13.01 6.61
N ALA A 110 -6.34 14.22 6.65
CA ALA A 110 -6.16 15.24 5.62
C ALA A 110 -4.67 15.53 5.40
N LYS A 111 -4.23 15.54 4.14
CA LYS A 111 -2.86 15.91 3.79
C LYS A 111 -2.73 17.43 3.75
N ARG A 112 -1.53 17.92 4.06
CA ARG A 112 -1.23 19.35 3.91
C ARG A 112 -1.38 19.74 2.44
N ALA A 113 -2.22 20.75 2.19
CA ALA A 113 -2.37 21.34 0.86
C ALA A 113 -1.04 21.91 0.36
N ASP A 114 -0.75 21.69 -0.92
CA ASP A 114 0.44 22.17 -1.61
C ASP A 114 -0.01 22.91 -2.86
N ARG A 115 0.15 24.24 -2.84
CA ARG A 115 -0.32 25.13 -3.92
C ARG A 115 0.34 24.84 -5.27
N ASN A 116 1.46 24.12 -5.28
CA ASN A 116 2.16 23.73 -6.51
C ASN A 116 1.63 22.42 -7.10
N LYS A 117 0.62 21.79 -6.50
CA LYS A 117 0.03 20.53 -6.98
C LYS A 117 -1.39 20.76 -7.47
N VAL A 118 -1.63 20.32 -8.71
CA VAL A 118 -2.96 20.32 -9.36
C VAL A 118 -3.88 19.22 -8.80
N LEU A 119 -3.34 18.29 -8.00
CA LEU A 119 -4.12 17.20 -7.42
C LEU A 119 -5.04 17.69 -6.29
N PRO A 120 -6.23 17.08 -6.15
CA PRO A 120 -7.18 17.43 -5.10
C PRO A 120 -6.56 17.35 -3.70
N HIS A 121 -7.03 18.23 -2.82
CA HIS A 121 -6.58 18.33 -1.43
C HIS A 121 -7.67 17.87 -0.48
N GLY A 122 -7.34 16.97 0.44
CA GLY A 122 -8.33 16.46 1.37
C GLY A 122 -7.90 15.20 2.10
N VAL A 123 -8.90 14.53 2.66
CA VAL A 123 -8.75 13.21 3.27
C VAL A 123 -8.78 12.16 2.14
N PRO A 124 -7.73 11.33 1.98
CA PRO A 124 -7.64 10.39 0.86
C PRO A 124 -8.87 9.50 0.68
N ASN A 125 -9.41 8.92 1.77
CA ASN A 125 -10.60 8.08 1.69
C ASN A 125 -11.86 8.87 1.30
N HIS A 126 -12.00 10.12 1.73
CA HIS A 126 -13.16 10.94 1.34
C HIS A 126 -13.09 11.31 -0.14
N MET A 127 -11.90 11.74 -0.59
CA MET A 127 -11.66 12.01 -2.01
C MET A 127 -11.84 10.77 -2.87
N TYR A 128 -11.47 9.61 -2.33
CA TYR A 128 -11.74 8.34 -2.99
C TYR A 128 -13.25 8.11 -3.05
N GLU A 129 -14.01 8.14 -1.96
CA GLU A 129 -15.44 7.76 -2.00
C GLU A 129 -16.37 8.80 -2.65
N ALA A 130 -16.11 10.10 -2.44
CA ALA A 130 -16.92 11.21 -2.92
C ALA A 130 -16.04 12.27 -3.64
N PRO A 131 -15.49 11.95 -4.82
CA PRO A 131 -14.63 12.87 -5.57
C PRO A 131 -15.32 14.18 -5.98
N GLU A 132 -16.65 14.16 -6.16
CA GLU A 132 -17.48 15.31 -6.50
C GLU A 132 -17.38 16.45 -5.48
N ASP A 133 -17.30 16.12 -4.18
CA ASP A 133 -17.14 17.10 -3.09
C ASP A 133 -15.79 17.82 -3.13
N TYR A 134 -14.85 17.33 -3.95
CA TYR A 134 -13.51 17.88 -4.13
C TYR A 134 -13.32 18.46 -5.53
N GLY A 135 -14.38 18.59 -6.32
CA GLY A 135 -14.31 19.17 -7.67
C GLY A 135 -13.50 18.31 -8.65
N VAL A 136 -13.46 16.98 -8.47
CA VAL A 136 -12.70 16.06 -9.33
C VAL A 136 -13.54 14.91 -9.88
N LEU A 137 -13.17 14.43 -11.07
CA LEU A 137 -13.83 13.30 -11.72
C LEU A 137 -13.43 11.96 -11.09
N ASP A 138 -14.37 11.00 -11.07
CA ASP A 138 -14.12 9.62 -10.67
C ASP A 138 -13.66 8.76 -11.85
N PHE A 139 -12.42 8.27 -11.80
CA PHE A 139 -11.86 7.34 -12.80
C PHE A 139 -11.76 5.90 -12.29
N LYS A 140 -12.42 5.54 -11.20
CA LYS A 140 -12.40 4.18 -10.67
C LYS A 140 -13.03 3.19 -11.64
N ILE A 141 -12.31 2.10 -11.89
CA ILE A 141 -12.88 0.90 -12.47
C ILE A 141 -13.48 0.06 -11.34
N LYS A 142 -14.80 -0.13 -11.36
CA LYS A 142 -15.51 -1.06 -10.48
C LYS A 142 -15.24 -2.48 -10.99
N VAL A 143 -14.58 -3.29 -10.16
CA VAL A 143 -14.16 -4.63 -10.54
C VAL A 143 -15.25 -5.64 -10.16
N ASP A 144 -15.54 -6.57 -11.06
CA ASP A 144 -16.47 -7.68 -10.80
C ASP A 144 -15.85 -8.63 -9.77
N PRO A 145 -16.55 -8.94 -8.65
CA PRO A 145 -16.09 -9.92 -7.68
C PRO A 145 -15.72 -11.29 -8.27
N ALA A 146 -16.37 -11.70 -9.36
CA ALA A 146 -16.02 -12.94 -10.08
C ALA A 146 -14.63 -12.85 -10.73
N ALA A 147 -14.29 -11.71 -11.32
CA ALA A 147 -12.97 -11.47 -11.92
C ALA A 147 -11.87 -11.46 -10.84
N VAL A 148 -12.14 -10.83 -9.68
CA VAL A 148 -11.22 -10.86 -8.53
C VAL A 148 -10.98 -12.28 -8.05
N SER A 149 -12.04 -13.08 -7.92
CA SER A 149 -11.96 -14.47 -7.48
C SER A 149 -11.15 -15.32 -8.46
N TYR A 150 -11.37 -15.13 -9.76
CA TYR A 150 -10.60 -15.79 -10.82
C TYR A 150 -9.11 -15.48 -10.74
N VAL A 151 -8.74 -14.19 -10.69
CA VAL A 151 -7.34 -13.76 -10.63
C VAL A 151 -6.66 -14.19 -9.33
N ARG A 152 -7.38 -14.13 -8.20
CA ARG A 152 -6.89 -14.62 -6.92
C ARG A 152 -6.53 -16.09 -6.97
N ASN A 153 -7.42 -16.95 -7.50
CA ASN A 153 -7.14 -18.38 -7.59
C ASN A 153 -5.96 -18.70 -8.53
N LEU A 154 -5.64 -17.82 -9.48
CA LEU A 154 -4.56 -18.04 -10.43
C LEU A 154 -3.18 -17.61 -9.90
N TYR A 155 -3.10 -16.51 -9.14
CA TYR A 155 -1.82 -15.92 -8.71
C TYR A 155 -1.62 -15.79 -7.21
N ALA A 156 -2.68 -15.94 -6.40
CA ALA A 156 -2.63 -15.85 -4.94
C ALA A 156 -3.69 -16.78 -4.31
N PRO A 157 -3.60 -18.11 -4.55
CA PRO A 157 -4.60 -19.05 -4.10
C PRO A 157 -4.70 -19.02 -2.57
N PRO A 158 -5.92 -18.98 -1.99
CA PRO A 158 -6.10 -18.74 -0.55
C PRO A 158 -5.58 -19.86 0.34
N ASP A 159 -5.36 -21.05 -0.22
CA ASP A 159 -4.81 -22.25 0.40
C ASP A 159 -3.28 -22.36 0.26
N HIS A 160 -2.61 -21.34 -0.28
CA HIS A 160 -1.16 -21.33 -0.42
C HIS A 160 -0.45 -21.29 0.94
N GLU A 161 0.57 -22.14 1.12
CA GLU A 161 1.31 -22.31 2.38
C GLU A 161 2.00 -21.01 2.84
N VAL A 162 2.32 -20.09 1.93
CA VAL A 162 2.87 -18.76 2.25
C VAL A 162 1.99 -17.95 3.21
N PHE A 163 0.67 -18.22 3.25
CA PHE A 163 -0.25 -17.55 4.16
C PHE A 163 -0.25 -18.17 5.57
N GLU A 164 0.43 -19.31 5.76
CA GLU A 164 0.59 -19.97 7.05
C GLU A 164 1.85 -19.43 7.76
N LEU A 165 1.64 -18.59 8.78
CA LEU A 165 2.75 -18.00 9.55
C LEU A 165 3.61 -19.04 10.27
N VAL A 166 2.95 -20.12 10.68
CA VAL A 166 3.51 -21.28 11.39
C VAL A 166 2.72 -22.54 10.96
N PRO A 167 3.28 -23.76 11.11
CA PRO A 167 2.56 -25.00 10.85
C PRO A 167 1.21 -25.07 11.56
N LYS A 168 0.21 -25.69 10.92
CA LYS A 168 -1.15 -25.84 11.48
C LYS A 168 -1.17 -26.47 12.86
N ASP A 169 -0.49 -27.60 13.03
CA ASP A 169 -0.43 -28.31 14.32
C ASP A 169 0.22 -27.44 15.41
N PHE A 170 1.24 -26.65 15.05
CA PHE A 170 1.84 -25.68 15.97
C PHE A 170 0.85 -24.56 16.32
N ALA A 171 0.13 -24.02 15.34
CA ALA A 171 -0.88 -22.99 15.55
C ALA A 171 -2.01 -23.46 16.48
N GLU A 172 -2.47 -24.71 16.34
CA GLU A 172 -3.49 -25.32 17.20
C GLU A 172 -3.01 -25.40 18.66
N LEU A 173 -1.77 -25.87 18.88
CA LEU A 173 -1.17 -25.90 20.22
C LEU A 173 -0.96 -24.48 20.78
N ALA A 174 -0.49 -23.54 19.96
CA ALA A 174 -0.29 -22.15 20.36
C ALA A 174 -1.61 -21.50 20.78
N ASN A 175 -2.69 -21.74 20.03
CA ASN A 175 -4.04 -21.28 20.39
C ASN A 175 -4.47 -21.85 21.74
N HIS A 176 -4.28 -23.15 21.97
CA HIS A 176 -4.64 -23.78 23.24
C HIS A 176 -3.88 -23.17 24.43
N PHE A 177 -2.56 -23.02 24.32
CA PHE A 177 -1.76 -22.38 25.36
C PHE A 177 -2.09 -20.90 25.55
N TYR A 178 -2.44 -20.20 24.47
CA TYR A 178 -2.89 -18.82 24.55
C TYR A 178 -4.23 -18.68 25.29
N GLU A 179 -5.15 -19.61 25.11
CA GLU A 179 -6.39 -19.70 25.90
C GLU A 179 -6.10 -19.98 27.39
N GLU A 180 -5.14 -20.85 27.70
CA GLU A 180 -4.75 -21.15 29.09
C GLU A 180 -4.19 -19.93 29.84
N ILE A 181 -3.45 -19.05 29.15
CA ILE A 181 -2.94 -17.80 29.74
C ILE A 181 -4.00 -16.69 29.77
N GLY A 182 -5.25 -17.00 29.39
CA GLY A 182 -6.41 -16.11 29.47
C GLY A 182 -6.62 -15.22 28.25
N SER A 183 -6.00 -15.54 27.11
CA SER A 183 -6.13 -14.80 25.84
C SER A 183 -5.94 -13.28 25.98
N PRO A 184 -4.85 -12.81 26.60
CA PRO A 184 -4.64 -11.39 26.88
C PRO A 184 -4.49 -10.58 25.58
N ALA A 185 -5.16 -9.43 25.49
CA ALA A 185 -4.99 -8.55 24.34
C ALA A 185 -3.51 -8.14 24.17
N ILE A 186 -2.89 -8.58 23.08
CA ILE A 186 -1.49 -8.27 22.76
C ILE A 186 -1.37 -6.80 22.37
N GLY A 187 -0.36 -6.10 22.88
CA GLY A 187 -0.04 -4.72 22.56
C GLY A 187 1.41 -4.38 22.90
N ARG A 188 1.81 -3.13 22.63
CA ARG A 188 3.19 -2.65 22.76
C ARG A 188 3.84 -2.94 24.12
N SER A 189 3.07 -2.86 25.20
CA SER A 189 3.58 -2.98 26.56
C SER A 189 3.68 -4.42 27.08
N ASN A 190 2.97 -5.37 26.47
CA ASN A 190 2.86 -6.74 26.98
C ASN A 190 3.19 -7.82 25.94
N VAL A 191 3.52 -7.47 24.69
CA VAL A 191 3.80 -8.45 23.62
C VAL A 191 4.90 -9.45 24.01
N TRP A 192 5.98 -8.97 24.63
CA TRP A 192 7.06 -9.84 25.13
C TRP A 192 6.64 -10.70 26.32
N GLU A 193 5.78 -10.18 27.19
CA GLU A 193 5.26 -10.94 28.32
C GLU A 193 4.41 -12.11 27.83
N VAL A 194 3.50 -11.87 26.88
CA VAL A 194 2.68 -12.90 26.24
C VAL A 194 3.57 -13.92 25.50
N TYR A 195 4.55 -13.45 24.73
CA TYR A 195 5.53 -14.30 24.07
C TYR A 195 6.25 -15.22 25.05
N ASN A 196 6.80 -14.70 26.15
CA ASN A 196 7.54 -15.49 27.13
C ASN A 196 6.65 -16.50 27.88
N GLN A 197 5.41 -16.12 28.21
CA GLN A 197 4.45 -17.05 28.81
C GLN A 197 4.11 -18.21 27.86
N LEU A 198 3.89 -17.89 26.58
CA LEU A 198 3.57 -18.89 25.56
C LEU A 198 4.78 -19.80 25.28
N LEU A 199 5.97 -19.24 25.14
CA LEU A 199 7.22 -19.99 24.97
C LEU A 199 7.46 -20.95 26.14
N GLY A 200 7.27 -20.48 27.38
CA GLY A 200 7.42 -21.34 28.56
C GLY A 200 6.48 -22.55 28.59
N ARG A 201 5.30 -22.46 27.96
CA ARG A 201 4.38 -23.60 27.80
C ARG A 201 4.91 -24.62 26.80
N PHE A 202 5.43 -24.16 25.67
CA PHE A 202 6.07 -25.02 24.68
C PHE A 202 7.32 -25.71 25.24
N GLU A 203 8.18 -24.96 25.94
CA GLU A 203 9.37 -25.53 26.60
C GLU A 203 9.00 -26.55 27.68
N HIS A 204 7.93 -26.31 28.44
CA HIS A 204 7.43 -27.28 29.42
C HIS A 204 6.93 -28.56 28.75
N LEU A 205 6.18 -28.43 27.66
CA LEU A 205 5.68 -29.57 26.87
C LEU A 205 6.85 -30.39 26.32
N ASP A 206 7.84 -29.73 25.73
CA ASP A 206 9.03 -30.38 25.18
C ASP A 206 9.83 -31.11 26.25
N ASN A 207 10.01 -30.50 27.43
CA ASN A 207 10.68 -31.16 28.56
C ASN A 207 9.93 -32.40 29.08
N LEU A 208 8.59 -32.40 29.05
CA LEU A 208 7.78 -33.51 29.55
C LEU A 208 7.69 -34.69 28.58
N HIS A 209 7.52 -34.39 27.29
CA HIS A 209 7.17 -35.40 26.30
C HIS A 209 8.26 -35.66 25.27
N ARG A 210 9.28 -34.79 25.19
CA ARG A 210 10.28 -34.70 24.12
C ARG A 210 9.60 -34.70 22.76
N ILE A 211 9.53 -33.54 22.12
CA ILE A 211 8.91 -33.45 20.80
C ILE A 211 9.61 -34.47 19.87
N PRO A 212 8.86 -35.39 19.24
CA PRO A 212 9.42 -36.34 18.30
C PRO A 212 10.22 -35.63 17.21
N ALA A 213 11.39 -36.18 16.84
CA ALA A 213 12.30 -35.55 15.88
C ALA A 213 11.64 -35.29 14.52
N ASP A 214 10.68 -36.14 14.12
CA ASP A 214 9.87 -35.98 12.92
C ASP A 214 8.95 -34.74 12.97
N ILE A 215 8.43 -34.39 14.14
CA ILE A 215 7.61 -33.18 14.32
C ILE A 215 8.50 -31.93 14.29
N ASP A 216 9.67 -32.01 14.93
CA ASP A 216 10.70 -30.94 14.91
C ASP A 216 11.17 -30.65 13.48
N ASP A 217 11.43 -31.71 12.70
CA ASP A 217 11.77 -31.63 11.26
C ASP A 217 10.62 -31.01 10.43
N CYS A 218 9.37 -31.41 10.68
CA CYS A 218 8.21 -30.85 9.97
C CYS A 218 8.03 -29.35 10.27
N TRP A 219 8.19 -28.97 11.53
CA TRP A 219 8.11 -27.57 11.95
C TRP A 219 9.28 -26.74 11.40
N GLY A 220 10.48 -27.31 11.35
CA GLY A 220 11.68 -26.70 10.74
C GLY A 220 11.57 -26.52 9.24
N TYR A 221 10.97 -27.48 8.54
CA TYR A 221 10.74 -27.39 7.10
C TYR A 221 9.85 -26.21 6.73
N ALA A 222 8.72 -26.01 7.43
CA ALA A 222 7.84 -24.87 7.18
C ALA A 222 8.55 -23.52 7.40
N LEU A 223 9.43 -23.45 8.40
CA LEU A 223 10.26 -22.27 8.64
C LEU A 223 11.25 -22.02 7.51
N THR A 224 11.81 -23.07 6.93
CA THR A 224 12.74 -23.00 5.80
C THR A 224 12.04 -22.53 4.54
N ILE A 225 10.87 -23.09 4.20
CA ILE A 225 10.06 -22.66 3.05
C ILE A 225 9.64 -21.18 3.18
N ALA A 226 9.37 -20.70 4.39
CA ALA A 226 9.03 -19.30 4.61
C ALA A 226 10.27 -18.36 4.64
N ARG A 227 11.50 -18.90 4.71
CA ARG A 227 12.76 -18.12 4.67
C ARG A 227 13.37 -18.11 3.28
N GLU A 228 13.26 -19.22 2.58
CA GLU A 228 13.65 -19.33 1.19
C GLU A 228 12.57 -18.60 0.37
N ASP A 229 12.97 -17.58 -0.39
CA ASP A 229 12.11 -16.94 -1.39
C ASP A 229 11.82 -17.97 -2.49
N HIS A 230 11.00 -18.97 -2.19
CA HIS A 230 10.37 -19.86 -3.16
C HIS A 230 9.39 -19.00 -3.95
N ALA A 231 9.93 -18.20 -4.86
CA ALA A 231 9.16 -17.60 -5.92
C ALA A 231 8.70 -18.74 -6.81
N ASP A 232 7.40 -19.06 -6.75
CA ASP A 232 6.79 -19.75 -7.87
C ASP A 232 7.15 -18.95 -9.13
N ASP A 233 7.79 -19.61 -10.11
CA ASP A 233 8.19 -18.99 -11.37
C ASP A 233 6.92 -18.66 -12.19
N ILE A 234 6.26 -17.55 -11.84
CA ILE A 234 5.11 -17.03 -12.56
C ILE A 234 5.65 -16.41 -13.85
N ALA A 235 5.43 -17.06 -14.98
CA ALA A 235 5.79 -16.48 -16.27
C ALA A 235 4.89 -15.26 -16.59
N LEU A 236 5.46 -14.23 -17.20
CA LEU A 236 4.70 -13.11 -17.73
C LEU A 236 3.76 -13.59 -18.86
N LEU A 237 2.55 -13.05 -18.93
CA LEU A 237 1.60 -13.37 -20.00
C LEU A 237 2.24 -13.16 -21.39
N PRO A 238 2.22 -14.17 -22.27
CA PRO A 238 2.92 -14.11 -23.55
C PRO A 238 2.17 -13.21 -24.54
N ASN A 239 2.91 -12.72 -25.54
CA ASN A 239 2.38 -11.97 -26.69
C ASN A 239 1.70 -10.64 -26.35
N LEU A 240 1.90 -10.09 -25.16
CA LEU A 240 1.40 -8.77 -24.80
C LEU A 240 2.39 -7.68 -25.22
N THR A 241 1.85 -6.63 -25.83
CA THR A 241 2.59 -5.40 -26.13
C THR A 241 2.63 -4.50 -24.90
N PRO A 242 3.80 -3.95 -24.51
CA PRO A 242 3.85 -2.92 -23.48
C PRO A 242 2.97 -1.73 -23.87
N LEU A 243 2.39 -1.04 -22.89
CA LEU A 243 1.67 0.22 -23.12
C LEU A 243 2.55 1.18 -23.94
N ALA A 244 2.07 1.54 -25.14
CA ALA A 244 2.77 2.45 -26.02
C ALA A 244 3.04 3.79 -25.33
N ASN A 245 4.25 4.30 -25.46
CA ASN A 245 4.72 5.62 -24.99
C ASN A 245 5.01 5.70 -23.48
N GLY A 246 6.29 5.60 -23.13
CA GLY A 246 6.86 6.11 -21.88
C GLY A 246 7.64 7.40 -22.14
N LEU A 247 8.47 7.81 -21.18
CA LEU A 247 9.39 8.96 -21.29
C LEU A 247 10.29 8.92 -22.55
N ASP A 248 10.49 7.75 -23.15
CA ASP A 248 11.39 7.54 -24.30
C ASP A 248 10.74 7.84 -25.66
N ALA A 249 9.43 8.13 -25.68
CA ALA A 249 8.68 8.57 -26.86
C ALA A 249 7.80 9.77 -26.48
N VAL A 250 8.46 10.91 -26.29
CA VAL A 250 7.83 12.21 -26.07
C VAL A 250 7.02 12.56 -27.33
N ARG A 251 5.73 12.88 -27.17
CA ARG A 251 4.88 13.42 -28.23
C ARG A 251 5.47 14.73 -28.76
N GLU A 252 5.07 15.17 -29.94
CA GLU A 252 5.59 16.41 -30.56
C GLU A 252 5.44 17.66 -29.67
N ASP A 253 4.49 17.63 -28.73
CA ASP A 253 4.19 18.70 -27.76
C ASP A 253 5.01 18.63 -26.45
N GLY A 254 5.95 17.69 -26.31
CA GLY A 254 6.73 17.51 -25.10
C GLY A 254 6.06 16.65 -24.03
N SER A 255 4.82 16.19 -24.23
CA SER A 255 4.11 15.32 -23.29
C SER A 255 4.50 13.86 -23.49
N PHE A 256 4.47 13.06 -22.43
CA PHE A 256 4.71 11.62 -22.50
C PHE A 256 3.59 10.89 -21.76
N TYR A 257 3.24 9.71 -22.26
CA TYR A 257 2.08 8.97 -21.76
C TYR A 257 2.42 8.28 -20.44
N LEU A 258 1.54 8.44 -19.44
CA LEU A 258 1.71 7.90 -18.08
C LEU A 258 0.68 6.81 -17.71
N GLY A 259 -0.10 6.34 -18.69
CA GLY A 259 -1.38 5.67 -18.43
C GLY A 259 -2.48 6.73 -18.25
N GLY A 260 -3.66 6.51 -18.83
CA GLY A 260 -4.70 7.53 -18.85
C GLY A 260 -6.04 7.02 -19.33
N VAL A 261 -7.07 7.81 -19.05
CA VAL A 261 -8.46 7.59 -19.46
C VAL A 261 -8.52 7.44 -20.99
N ASN A 262 -9.37 6.54 -21.48
CA ASN A 262 -9.58 6.30 -22.91
C ASN A 262 -8.28 6.05 -23.69
N ASN A 263 -7.41 5.16 -23.21
CA ASN A 263 -6.12 4.85 -23.85
C ASN A 263 -5.19 6.08 -24.05
N GLY A 264 -5.36 7.13 -23.24
CA GLY A 264 -4.57 8.36 -23.35
C GLY A 264 -5.08 9.37 -24.37
N LEU A 265 -6.34 9.23 -24.80
CA LEU A 265 -7.06 10.21 -25.61
C LEU A 265 -7.69 11.33 -24.77
N GLY A 266 -7.68 11.19 -23.44
CA GLY A 266 -8.23 12.18 -22.52
C GLY A 266 -9.70 11.93 -22.21
N LEU A 267 -10.37 12.98 -21.72
CA LEU A 267 -11.78 12.93 -21.37
C LEU A 267 -12.63 12.78 -22.64
N ASP A 268 -13.66 11.95 -22.57
CA ASP A 268 -14.71 11.97 -23.60
C ASP A 268 -15.67 13.16 -23.42
N GLU A 269 -16.58 13.36 -24.37
CA GLU A 269 -17.57 14.45 -24.34
C GLU A 269 -18.42 14.44 -23.06
N THR A 270 -18.72 13.25 -22.53
CA THR A 270 -19.54 13.11 -21.32
C THR A 270 -18.76 13.51 -20.08
N GLN A 271 -17.51 13.07 -19.96
CA GLN A 271 -16.61 13.42 -18.87
C GLN A 271 -16.23 14.91 -18.88
N SER A 272 -16.05 15.49 -20.06
CA SER A 272 -15.81 16.93 -20.21
C SER A 272 -17.03 17.74 -19.74
N SER A 273 -18.23 17.34 -20.17
CA SER A 273 -19.47 18.02 -19.77
C SER A 273 -19.70 17.94 -18.26
N GLN A 274 -19.41 16.78 -17.64
CA GLN A 274 -19.48 16.62 -16.19
C GLN A 274 -18.50 17.52 -15.45
N LEU A 275 -17.26 17.64 -15.94
CA LEU A 275 -16.28 18.54 -15.33
C LEU A 275 -16.73 20.00 -15.42
N ASP A 276 -17.28 20.42 -16.57
CA ASP A 276 -17.82 21.77 -16.77
C ASP A 276 -19.00 22.05 -15.82
N GLU A 277 -19.91 21.10 -15.62
CA GLU A 277 -21.01 21.21 -14.64
C GLU A 277 -20.49 21.37 -13.20
N MET A 278 -19.45 20.61 -12.82
CA MET A 278 -18.83 20.71 -11.50
C MET A 278 -18.18 22.08 -11.27
N MET A 279 -17.54 22.65 -12.29
CA MET A 279 -16.94 23.98 -12.21
C MET A 279 -17.99 25.12 -12.18
N ASN A 280 -19.18 24.89 -12.72
CA ASN A 280 -20.28 25.85 -12.74
C ASN A 280 -21.17 25.80 -11.49
N THR A 281 -20.89 24.91 -10.55
CA THR A 281 -21.64 24.82 -9.28
C THR A 281 -20.96 25.75 -8.27
N ASP A 282 -21.40 27.02 -8.21
CA ASP A 282 -20.92 27.97 -7.20
C ASP A 282 -21.19 27.42 -5.79
N GLU A 283 -20.11 27.17 -5.03
CA GLU A 283 -20.20 26.89 -3.60
C GLU A 283 -20.81 28.13 -2.92
N PRO A 284 -21.94 28.03 -2.20
CA PRO A 284 -22.52 29.19 -1.53
C PRO A 284 -21.51 29.69 -0.49
N LEU A 285 -21.10 30.96 -0.64
CA LEU A 285 -20.20 31.62 0.31
C LEU A 285 -20.69 31.41 1.75
N PRO A 286 -19.79 31.13 2.71
CA PRO A 286 -20.14 31.07 4.12
C PRO A 286 -20.90 32.34 4.53
N PRO A 287 -21.92 32.26 5.41
CA PRO A 287 -22.74 33.41 5.76
C PRO A 287 -21.87 34.58 6.28
N GLY A 288 -21.71 35.63 5.47
CA GLY A 288 -20.97 36.84 5.84
C GLY A 288 -19.96 37.38 4.82
N LEU A 289 -19.70 36.69 3.71
CA LEU A 289 -18.91 37.23 2.59
C LEU A 289 -19.84 37.71 1.47
N ILE A 290 -19.70 38.98 1.10
CA ILE A 290 -20.44 39.60 0.00
C ILE A 290 -19.65 39.35 -1.28
N ASP A 291 -20.38 38.93 -2.32
CA ASP A 291 -19.90 38.75 -3.68
C ASP A 291 -19.36 40.09 -4.22
N LEU A 292 -18.07 40.14 -4.58
CA LEU A 292 -17.52 41.29 -5.30
C LEU A 292 -17.90 41.09 -6.77
N GLU A 293 -19.07 41.61 -7.16
CA GLU A 293 -19.46 41.74 -8.56
C GLU A 293 -18.31 42.40 -9.36
N GLU A 294 -18.03 41.84 -10.55
CA GLU A 294 -17.09 42.37 -11.53
C GLU A 294 -17.33 43.86 -11.78
N GLY A 295 -16.56 44.72 -11.11
CA GLY A 295 -16.63 46.16 -11.20
C GLY A 295 -15.25 46.76 -11.47
N ASP A 296 -15.05 47.12 -12.74
CA ASP A 296 -13.94 47.86 -13.33
C ASP A 296 -12.53 47.26 -13.29
N GLN A 297 -11.94 47.20 -14.50
CA GLN A 297 -10.53 46.94 -14.75
C GLN A 297 -9.64 47.87 -13.90
N LEU A 298 -9.15 47.37 -12.77
CA LEU A 298 -8.02 47.97 -12.08
C LEU A 298 -6.74 47.62 -12.86
N MET A 299 -6.39 48.50 -13.81
CA MET A 299 -5.04 48.58 -14.36
C MET A 299 -4.05 48.73 -13.20
N VAL A 300 -3.36 47.66 -12.85
CA VAL A 300 -2.23 47.70 -11.92
C VAL A 300 -1.05 48.32 -12.67
N VAL A 301 -0.85 49.61 -12.46
CA VAL A 301 0.37 50.32 -12.86
C VAL A 301 1.47 49.92 -11.87
N PHE A 302 2.50 49.25 -12.37
CA PHE A 302 3.72 49.00 -11.60
C PHE A 302 4.49 50.32 -11.46
N SER A 303 4.76 50.78 -10.23
CA SER A 303 5.78 51.79 -9.99
C SER A 303 7.08 51.09 -9.59
N ASP A 304 8.02 51.03 -10.52
CA ASP A 304 9.42 50.85 -10.20
C ASP A 304 9.93 52.15 -9.59
N GLU A 305 10.34 52.12 -8.33
CA GLU A 305 11.38 53.00 -7.76
C GLU A 305 11.76 52.46 -6.37
N GLU A 306 12.87 51.71 -6.33
CA GLU A 306 13.64 51.45 -5.12
C GLU A 306 14.36 52.75 -4.75
N ASP A 307 13.93 53.42 -3.68
CA ASP A 307 14.73 54.44 -2.99
C ASP A 307 15.36 53.81 -1.75
N ASP A 308 16.59 53.30 -1.95
CA ASP A 308 17.55 53.02 -0.88
C ASP A 308 18.18 54.34 -0.45
N SER A 309 17.69 54.90 0.66
CA SER A 309 18.40 55.94 1.41
C SER A 309 18.33 55.62 2.90
N GLY A 310 19.51 55.37 3.47
CA GLY A 310 19.69 54.95 4.85
C GLY A 310 19.78 56.07 5.87
N GLU A 311 20.29 55.66 7.05
CA GLU A 311 20.68 56.46 8.22
C GLU A 311 19.47 57.09 8.97
N ASP A 312 19.32 57.05 10.30
CA ASP A 312 20.18 57.06 11.49
C ASP A 312 19.42 56.32 12.64
N ASP A 313 19.92 55.87 13.80
CA ASP A 313 21.03 56.19 14.71
C ASP A 313 21.31 54.94 15.60
#